data_AF-A0A3E2JQC1-F1
#
_entry.id   AF-A0A3E2JQC1-F1
#
_cell.length_a   1.000
_cell.length_b   1.000
_cell.length_c   1.000
_cell.angle_alpha   90.00
_cell.angle_beta   90.00
_cell.angle_gamma   90.00
#
_symmetry.space_group_name_H-M   'P 1'
#
loop_
_entity.id
_entity.type
_entity.pdbx_description
1 polymer ?
#
loop_
_entity_poly.entity_id
_entity_poly.type
_entity_poly.pdbx_seq_one_letter_code
_entity_poly.pdbx_strand_id
1 'polypeptide(L)'
;MLYKTLEFKNVIGQKVKVIEIPVLELNNRYYFMIQVRLQTFVSSLYNKPEQKCCYSFHDYLKRKMRWSDFSDLVSMRKFSNNA
;
A
#
# COMPACT_ATOMS: atom_id res chain seq x y z
N MET A 1 -3.43 4.36 -12.96
CA MET A 1 -2.55 4.44 -11.75
C MET A 1 -1.57 3.28 -11.77
N LEU A 2 -0.27 3.54 -11.56
CA LEU A 2 0.76 2.50 -11.47
C LEU A 2 0.77 1.88 -10.07
N TYR A 3 1.03 0.58 -9.99
CA TYR A 3 1.26 -0.11 -8.72
C TYR A 3 2.70 -0.62 -8.64
N LYS A 4 3.27 -0.57 -7.44
CA LYS A 4 4.56 -1.16 -7.12
C LYS A 4 4.41 -2.31 -6.15
N THR A 5 5.47 -3.10 -6.11
CA THR A 5 5.68 -4.19 -5.17
C THR A 5 6.96 -3.91 -4.41
N LEU A 6 6.95 -4.20 -3.11
CA LEU A 6 8.11 -4.10 -2.24
C LEU A 6 8.42 -5.49 -1.66
N GLU A 7 9.65 -5.94 -1.80
CA GLU A 7 10.14 -7.18 -1.19
C GLU A 7 11.26 -6.86 -0.21
N PHE A 8 11.21 -7.43 0.99
CA PHE A 8 12.21 -7.25 2.04
C PHE A 8 12.32 -8.50 2.92
N LYS A 9 13.32 -8.53 3.81
CA LYS A 9 13.43 -9.54 4.87
C LYS A 9 12.99 -8.93 6.20
N ASN A 10 12.19 -9.64 6.99
CA ASN A 10 11.81 -9.21 8.34
C ASN A 10 12.93 -9.48 9.36
N VAL A 11 12.68 -9.18 10.64
CA VAL A 11 13.68 -9.37 11.72
C VAL A 11 14.20 -10.79 11.88
N ILE A 12 13.45 -11.81 11.44
CA ILE A 12 13.88 -13.22 11.48
C ILE A 12 14.46 -13.72 10.15
N GLY A 13 14.63 -12.82 9.16
CA GLY A 13 15.19 -13.16 7.85
C GLY A 13 14.20 -13.74 6.84
N GLN A 14 12.91 -13.86 7.18
CA GLN A 14 11.85 -14.33 6.29
C GLN A 14 11.60 -13.30 5.19
N LYS A 15 11.50 -13.77 3.94
CA LYS A 15 11.16 -12.93 2.78
C LYS A 15 9.67 -12.54 2.84
N VAL A 16 9.41 -11.25 2.88
CA VAL A 16 8.08 -10.65 2.90
C VAL A 16 7.89 -9.80 1.64
N LYS A 17 6.71 -9.92 1.04
CA LYS A 17 6.29 -9.20 -0.16
C LYS A 17 5.04 -8.38 0.12
N VAL A 18 5.08 -7.10 -0.22
CA VAL A 18 3.94 -6.18 -0.19
C VAL A 18 3.59 -5.79 -1.62
N ILE A 19 2.39 -6.12 -2.06
CA ILE A 19 1.90 -5.88 -3.43
C ILE A 19 0.86 -4.75 -3.45
N GLU A 20 0.53 -4.29 -4.66
CA GLU A 20 -0.53 -3.30 -4.92
C GLU A 20 -0.31 -1.96 -4.20
N ILE A 21 0.95 -1.53 -4.08
CA ILE A 21 1.29 -0.22 -3.52
C ILE A 21 0.97 0.85 -4.56
N PRO A 22 0.00 1.76 -4.32
CA PRO A 22 -0.37 2.78 -5.29
C PRO A 22 0.76 3.80 -5.42
N VAL A 23 1.20 4.07 -6.65
CA VAL A 23 2.13 5.16 -6.94
C VAL A 23 1.33 6.40 -7.25
N LEU A 24 1.55 7.43 -6.44
CA LEU A 24 0.91 8.72 -6.55
C LEU A 24 1.95 9.79 -6.91
N GLU A 25 1.54 10.76 -7.70
CA GLU A 25 2.31 11.97 -7.95
C GLU A 25 2.43 12.80 -6.66
N LEU A 26 3.51 13.57 -6.52
CA LEU A 26 3.76 14.41 -5.34
C LEU A 26 2.66 15.45 -5.09
N ASN A 27 1.99 15.90 -6.15
CA ASN A 27 0.87 16.85 -6.07
C ASN A 27 -0.48 16.18 -5.70
N ASN A 28 -0.52 14.85 -5.58
CA ASN A 28 -1.75 14.14 -5.21
C ASN A 28 -2.04 14.36 -3.71
N ARG A 29 -3.28 14.76 -3.39
CA ARG A 29 -3.74 14.99 -2.02
C ARG A 29 -3.54 13.80 -1.05
N TYR A 30 -3.48 12.58 -1.57
CA TYR A 30 -3.29 11.36 -0.78
C TYR A 30 -1.83 10.91 -0.68
N TYR A 31 -0.89 11.57 -1.38
CA TYR A 31 0.53 11.17 -1.45
C TYR A 31 1.11 10.94 -0.05
N PHE A 32 1.04 11.96 0.80
CA PHE A 32 1.59 11.91 2.15
C PHE A 32 0.92 10.84 3.02
N MET A 33 -0.41 10.76 2.96
CA MET A 33 -1.17 9.76 3.74
C MET A 33 -0.79 8.33 3.34
N ILE A 34 -0.66 8.06 2.04
CA ILE A 34 -0.26 6.75 1.53
C ILE A 34 1.17 6.41 1.97
N GLN A 35 2.09 7.37 1.92
CA GLN A 35 3.46 7.18 2.35
C GLN A 35 3.55 6.82 3.84
N VAL A 36 2.87 7.58 4.71
CA VAL A 36 2.84 7.31 6.16
C VAL A 36 2.22 5.94 6.46
N ARG A 37 1.12 5.59 5.76
CA ARG A 37 0.45 4.30 5.92
C ARG A 37 1.31 3.13 5.44
N LEU A 38 2.04 3.30 4.34
CA LEU A 38 2.96 2.29 3.82
C LEU A 38 4.10 2.05 4.81
N GLN A 39 4.71 3.11 5.32
CA GLN A 39 5.76 3.01 6.33
C GLN A 39 5.23 2.28 7.57
N THR A 40 4.07 2.69 8.09
CA THR A 40 3.43 2.05 9.25
C THR A 40 3.18 0.56 9.00
N PHE A 41 2.68 0.21 7.82
CA PHE A 41 2.39 -1.18 7.46
C PHE A 41 3.68 -2.02 7.36
N VAL A 42 4.69 -1.54 6.64
CA VAL A 42 5.97 -2.23 6.49
C VAL A 42 6.67 -2.40 7.84
N SER A 43 6.70 -1.36 8.69
CA SER A 43 7.26 -1.47 10.04
C SER A 43 6.53 -2.50 10.89
N SER A 44 5.21 -2.63 10.73
CA SER A 44 4.43 -3.66 11.44
C SER A 44 4.76 -5.07 10.96
N LEU A 45 4.96 -5.27 9.64
CA LEU A 45 5.32 -6.55 9.05
C LEU A 45 6.78 -6.94 9.33
N TYR A 46 7.67 -5.95 9.44
CA TYR A 46 9.06 -6.17 9.75
C TYR A 46 9.26 -6.74 11.16
N ASN A 47 8.53 -6.20 12.14
CA ASN A 47 8.68 -6.59 13.55
C ASN A 47 7.80 -7.77 13.98
N LYS A 48 6.88 -8.23 13.13
CA LYS A 48 6.03 -9.38 13.45
C LYS A 48 6.48 -10.62 12.68
N PRO A 49 6.79 -11.72 13.38
CA PRO A 49 6.96 -13.03 12.75
C PRO A 49 5.58 -13.58 12.36
N GLU A 50 4.96 -13.02 11.32
CA GLU A 50 3.69 -13.50 10.77
C GLU A 50 3.92 -14.63 9.74
N GLN A 51 2.97 -15.57 9.67
CA GLN A 51 3.05 -16.76 8.81
C GLN A 51 3.00 -16.47 7.30
N LYS A 52 2.48 -15.30 6.88
CA LYS A 52 2.31 -14.98 5.46
C LYS A 52 3.56 -14.32 4.89
N CYS A 53 3.92 -14.71 3.68
CA CYS A 53 5.03 -14.10 2.94
C CYS A 53 4.56 -13.02 1.93
N CYS A 54 3.25 -12.85 1.72
CA CYS A 54 2.68 -11.92 0.75
C CYS A 54 1.48 -11.17 1.34
N TYR A 55 1.44 -9.85 1.17
CA TYR A 55 0.43 -8.95 1.72
C TYR A 55 -0.02 -7.91 0.68
N SER A 56 -1.33 -7.68 0.57
CA SER A 56 -1.88 -6.59 -0.25
C SER A 56 -1.94 -5.30 0.56
N PHE A 57 -1.25 -4.27 0.07
CA PHE A 57 -1.38 -2.93 0.64
C PHE A 57 -2.76 -2.32 0.36
N HIS A 58 -3.36 -2.66 -0.78
CA HIS A 58 -4.72 -2.23 -1.11
C HIS A 58 -5.75 -2.75 -0.09
N ASP A 59 -5.65 -4.01 0.32
CA ASP A 59 -6.50 -4.57 1.39
C ASP A 59 -6.25 -3.91 2.75
N TYR A 60 -4.99 -3.58 3.05
CA TYR A 60 -4.66 -2.83 4.26
C TYR A 60 -5.33 -1.45 4.25
N LEU A 61 -5.23 -0.71 3.14
CA LEU A 61 -5.86 0.61 2.98
C LEU A 61 -7.38 0.52 3.12
N LYS A 62 -8.02 -0.46 2.47
CA LYS A 62 -9.47 -0.70 2.56
C LYS A 62 -9.95 -0.83 4.01
N ARG A 63 -9.15 -1.44 4.89
CA ARG A 63 -9.48 -1.62 6.32
C ARG A 63 -9.16 -0.41 7.18
N LYS A 64 -8.16 0.39 6.80
CA LYS A 64 -7.58 1.43 7.67
C LYS A 64 -7.93 2.86 7.26
N MET A 65 -8.46 3.06 6.07
CA MET A 65 -8.95 4.35 5.58
C MET A 65 -10.48 4.45 5.71
N ARG A 66 -10.99 5.68 5.75
CA ARG A 66 -12.43 5.92 5.57
C ARG A 66 -12.83 5.47 4.17
N TRP A 67 -14.02 4.90 4.05
CA TRP A 67 -14.51 4.40 2.78
C TRP A 67 -14.54 5.47 1.68
N SER A 68 -14.92 6.71 2.01
CA SER A 68 -14.92 7.84 1.07
C SER A 68 -13.53 8.10 0.47
N ASP A 69 -12.51 8.18 1.32
CA ASP A 69 -11.13 8.45 0.90
C ASP A 69 -10.57 7.26 0.09
N PHE A 70 -10.90 6.03 0.49
CA PHE A 70 -10.49 4.83 -0.22
C PHE A 70 -11.15 4.72 -1.60
N SER A 71 -12.45 4.99 -1.68
CA SER A 71 -13.19 4.99 -2.94
C SER A 71 -12.69 6.06 -3.91
N ASP A 72 -12.32 7.24 -3.40
CA ASP A 72 -11.76 8.33 -4.22
C ASP A 72 -10.36 7.96 -4.75
N LEU A 73 -9.51 7.39 -3.89
CA LEU A 73 -8.20 6.89 -4.31
C LEU A 73 -8.30 5.77 -5.36
N VAL A 74 -9.28 4.88 -5.24
CA VAL A 74 -9.53 3.82 -6.23
C VAL A 74 -10.21 4.36 -7.48
N SER A 75 -11.07 5.38 -7.39
CA SER A 75 -11.74 5.97 -8.56
C SER A 75 -10.76 6.75 -9.44
N MET A 76 -9.72 7.37 -8.87
CA MET A 76 -8.59 7.96 -9.62
C MET A 76 -7.92 6.95 -10.57
N ARG A 77 -8.03 5.64 -10.30
CA ARG A 77 -7.59 4.58 -11.23
C ARG A 77 -8.37 4.57 -12.54
N LYS A 78 -9.67 4.88 -12.51
CA LYS A 78 -10.57 4.75 -13.67
C LYS A 78 -10.36 5.86 -14.71
N PHE A 79 -9.86 7.03 -14.29
CA PHE A 79 -9.63 8.15 -15.20
C PHE A 79 -8.39 8.00 -16.09
N SER A 80 -7.47 7.08 -15.78
CA SER A 80 -6.28 6.86 -16.62
C SER A 80 -6.49 5.89 -17.78
N ASN A 81 -7.73 5.42 -18.04
CA ASN A 81 -8.02 4.39 -19.05
C ASN A 81 -8.82 4.89 -20.27
N ASN A 82 -9.04 6.20 -20.42
CA ASN A 82 -9.78 6.80 -21.55
C ASN A 82 -9.03 7.99 -22.18
N ALA A 83 -7.77 7.81 -22.58
CA ALA A 83 -7.04 8.75 -23.43
C ALA A 83 -6.28 7.99 -24.52
#